data_AF-A0A2V6NJI5-F1
#
_entry.id   AF-A0A2V6NJI5-F1
#
_cell.length_a   1.000
_cell.length_b   1.000
_cell.length_c   1.000
_cell.angle_alpha   90.00
_cell.angle_beta   90.00
_cell.angle_gamma   90.00
#
_symmetry.space_group_name_H-M   'P 1'
#
loop_
_entity.id
_entity.type
_entity.pdbx_description
1 polymer ?
#
loop_
_entity_poly.entity_id
_entity_poly.type
_entity_poly.pdbx_seq_one_letter_code
_entity_poly.pdbx_strand_id
1 'polypeptide(L)'
;ILEGTARRAGNRIRVNAQLIDARSDAQLWGETFDREITDLFALQSELAQRISQELRANLSAREKTNLQTHPTRDILAYELFLRARELFHWAGSGYSYDKGA
;
A
#
# COMPACT_ATOMS: atom_id res chain seq x y z
N ILE A 1 1.42 -6.23 14.05
CA ILE A 1 1.18 -4.95 13.34
C ILE A 1 2.09 -4.92 12.13
N LEU A 2 1.59 -4.51 10.96
CA LEU A 2 2.42 -4.22 9.79
C LEU A 2 2.57 -2.71 9.68
N GLU A 3 3.81 -2.24 9.59
CA GLU A 3 4.12 -0.82 9.43
C GLU A 3 5.08 -0.63 8.26
N GLY A 4 5.11 0.57 7.70
CA GLY A 4 6.02 0.87 6.62
C GLY A 4 6.06 2.33 6.23
N THR A 5 7.07 2.66 5.44
CA THR A 5 7.24 3.98 4.83
C THR A 5 7.54 3.82 3.36
N ALA A 6 6.98 4.68 2.52
CA ALA A 6 7.31 4.77 1.11
C ALA A 6 7.79 6.18 0.79
N ARG A 7 8.93 6.28 0.11
CA ARG A 7 9.50 7.56 -0.35
C ARG A 7 9.85 7.44 -1.82
N ARG A 8 9.53 8.47 -2.60
CA ARG A 8 9.88 8.56 -4.02
C ARG A 8 10.76 9.78 -4.25
N ALA A 9 11.83 9.62 -5.01
CA ALA A 9 12.71 10.68 -5.47
C ALA A 9 12.97 10.51 -6.96
N GLY A 10 12.39 11.38 -7.79
CA GLY A 10 12.41 11.24 -9.24
C GLY A 10 11.83 9.88 -9.67
N ASN A 11 12.66 9.07 -10.34
CA ASN A 11 12.30 7.73 -10.78
C ASN A 11 12.67 6.61 -9.79
N ARG A 12 13.10 6.91 -8.57
CA ARG A 12 13.49 5.90 -7.58
C ARG A 12 12.50 5.85 -6.43
N ILE A 13 12.17 4.64 -5.98
CA ILE A 13 11.33 4.42 -4.81
C ILE A 13 12.11 3.65 -3.75
N ARG A 14 11.97 4.09 -2.49
CA ARG A 14 12.40 3.34 -1.32
C ARG A 14 11.18 3.02 -0.44
N VAL A 15 10.89 1.74 -0.25
CA VAL A 15 9.86 1.26 0.66
C VAL A 15 10.51 0.48 1.78
N ASN A 16 10.22 0.83 3.03
CA ASN A 16 10.54 0.00 4.19
C ASN A 16 9.25 -0.61 4.70
N ALA A 17 9.23 -1.90 4.99
CA ALA A 17 8.12 -2.58 5.62
C ALA A 17 8.62 -3.43 6.77
N GLN A 18 7.87 -3.49 7.86
CA GLN A 18 8.19 -4.29 9.04
C GLN A 18 6.95 -4.94 9.63
N LEU A 19 7.12 -6.17 10.11
CA LEU A 19 6.13 -6.90 10.87
C LEU A 19 6.56 -6.95 12.33
N ILE A 20 5.68 -6.53 13.22
CA ILE A 20 5.90 -6.49 14.67
C ILE A 20 4.87 -7.40 15.36
N ASP A 21 5.29 -8.20 16.34
CA ASP A 21 4.36 -8.85 17.27
C ASP A 21 3.74 -7.79 18.18
N ALA A 22 2.43 -7.60 18.05
CA ALA A 22 1.70 -6.54 18.75
C ALA A 22 1.70 -6.69 20.28
N ARG A 23 2.05 -7.86 20.81
CA ARG A 23 2.02 -8.14 22.26
C ARG A 23 3.36 -7.90 22.93
N SER A 24 4.45 -8.01 22.18
CA SER A 24 5.81 -7.97 22.71
C SER A 24 6.68 -6.88 22.09
N ASP A 25 6.16 -6.12 21.13
CA ASP A 25 6.90 -5.16 20.30
C ASP A 25 8.13 -5.75 19.58
N ALA A 26 8.21 -7.08 19.50
CA ALA A 26 9.31 -7.75 18.82
C ALA A 26 9.14 -7.64 17.30
N GLN A 27 10.20 -7.20 16.62
CA GLN A 27 10.27 -7.26 15.16
C GLN A 27 10.36 -8.72 14.70
N LEU A 28 9.35 -9.16 13.96
CA LEU A 28 9.28 -10.49 13.36
C LEU A 28 9.94 -10.52 11.98
N TRP A 29 9.86 -9.42 11.23
CA TRP A 29 10.42 -9.28 9.89
C TRP A 29 10.60 -7.80 9.53
N GLY A 30 11.54 -7.50 8.64
CA GLY A 30 11.60 -6.21 7.97
C GLY A 30 12.41 -6.27 6.69
N GLU A 31 11.96 -5.56 5.65
CA GLU A 31 12.63 -5.49 4.35
C GLU A 31 12.63 -4.06 3.81
N THR A 32 13.71 -3.73 3.10
CA THR A 32 13.85 -2.47 2.36
C THR A 32 13.87 -2.77 0.87
N PHE A 33 12.91 -2.22 0.15
CA PHE A 33 12.85 -2.22 -1.30
C PHE A 33 13.39 -0.89 -1.81
N ASP A 34 14.46 -0.90 -2.57
CA ASP A 34 15.04 0.31 -3.13
C ASP A 34 15.39 0.08 -4.60
N ARG A 35 14.57 0.64 -5.49
CA ARG A 35 14.71 0.41 -6.94
C ARG A 35 14.19 1.56 -7.78
N GLU A 36 14.60 1.58 -9.04
CA GLU A 36 14.01 2.44 -10.05
C GLU A 36 12.61 1.97 -10.44
N ILE A 37 11.73 2.92 -10.70
CA ILE A 37 10.36 2.72 -11.17
C ILE A 37 10.45 2.61 -12.69
N THR A 38 10.74 1.42 -13.19
CA THR A 38 10.64 1.11 -14.61
C THR A 38 9.19 0.79 -15.00
N ASP A 39 8.47 0.13 -14.09
CA ASP A 39 7.04 -0.16 -14.17
C ASP A 39 6.43 -0.05 -12.76
N LEU A 40 5.61 0.97 -12.54
CA LEU A 40 4.98 1.24 -11.25
C LEU A 40 4.05 0.11 -10.81
N PHE A 41 3.29 -0.46 -11.76
CA PHE A 41 2.25 -1.44 -11.49
C PHE A 41 2.86 -2.81 -11.17
N ALA A 42 3.86 -3.23 -11.93
CA ALA A 42 4.65 -4.42 -11.61
C ALA A 42 5.33 -4.28 -10.25
N LEU A 43 5.85 -3.08 -9.93
CA LEU A 43 6.46 -2.81 -8.63
C LEU A 43 5.47 -3.00 -7.47
N GLN A 44 4.24 -2.50 -7.61
CA GLN A 44 3.19 -2.64 -6.59
C GLN A 44 2.81 -4.10 -6.37
N SER A 45 2.62 -4.87 -7.45
CA SER A 45 2.25 -6.29 -7.38
C SER A 45 3.33 -7.12 -6.70
N GLU A 46 4.60 -6.92 -7.08
CA GLU A 46 5.71 -7.64 -6.45
C GLU A 46 5.81 -7.32 -4.94
N LEU A 47 5.70 -6.03 -4.58
CA LEU A 47 5.77 -5.61 -3.19
C LEU A 47 4.64 -6.24 -2.37
N ALA A 48 3.40 -6.18 -2.86
CA ALA A 48 2.25 -6.76 -2.19
C ALA A 48 2.38 -8.28 -2.03
N GLN A 49 2.93 -8.96 -3.05
CA GLN A 49 3.14 -10.41 -3.00
C GLN A 49 4.21 -10.80 -1.98
N ARG A 50 5.36 -10.11 -1.95
CA ARG A 50 6.42 -10.35 -0.95
C ARG A 50 5.94 -10.10 0.47
N ILE A 51 5.28 -8.96 0.71
CA ILE A 51 4.69 -8.65 2.02
C ILE A 51 3.71 -9.77 2.43
N SER A 52 2.83 -10.21 1.52
CA SER A 52 1.87 -11.27 1.81
C SER A 52 2.54 -12.62 2.14
N GLN A 53 3.64 -12.95 1.47
CA GLN A 53 4.42 -14.16 1.73
C GLN A 53 5.07 -14.13 3.11
N GLU A 54 5.70 -13.00 3.46
CA GLU A 54 6.39 -12.83 4.75
C GLU A 54 5.41 -12.79 5.93
N LEU A 55 4.24 -12.19 5.72
CA LEU A 55 3.12 -12.26 6.68
C LEU A 55 2.55 -13.68 6.85
N ARG A 56 2.97 -14.65 6.01
CA ARG A 56 2.32 -15.97 5.87
C ARG A 56 0.81 -15.84 5.70
N ALA A 57 0.37 -14.79 5.00
CA ALA A 57 -1.04 -14.53 4.78
C ALA A 57 -1.63 -15.61 3.86
N ASN A 58 -2.72 -16.22 4.28
CA ASN A 58 -3.46 -17.16 3.44
C ASN A 58 -4.31 -16.38 2.43
N LEU A 59 -3.70 -16.03 1.30
CA LEU A 59 -4.40 -15.43 0.17
C LEU A 59 -5.19 -16.49 -0.60
N SER A 60 -6.48 -16.23 -0.83
CA SER A 60 -7.33 -16.97 -1.76
C SER A 60 -6.83 -16.83 -3.20
N ALA A 61 -7.26 -17.75 -4.08
CA ALA A 61 -6.93 -17.67 -5.50
C ALA A 61 -7.37 -16.34 -6.13
N ARG A 62 -8.55 -15.83 -5.74
CA ARG A 62 -9.08 -14.54 -6.21
C ARG A 62 -8.20 -13.38 -5.77
N GLU A 63 -7.73 -13.36 -4.53
CA GLU A 63 -6.84 -12.31 -4.03
C GLU A 63 -5.49 -12.34 -4.76
N LYS A 64 -4.92 -13.52 -5.00
CA LYS A 64 -3.70 -13.66 -5.80
C LYS A 64 -3.88 -13.12 -7.22
N THR A 65 -5.01 -13.39 -7.87
CA THR A 65 -5.34 -12.82 -9.18
C THR A 65 -5.47 -11.30 -9.11
N ASN A 66 -6.19 -10.77 -8.12
CA ASN A 66 -6.40 -9.34 -7.96
C ASN A 66 -5.08 -8.58 -7.74
N LEU A 67 -4.10 -9.17 -7.04
CA LEU A 67 -2.76 -8.58 -6.88
C LEU A 67 -2.03 -8.38 -8.22
N GLN A 68 -2.39 -9.14 -9.24
CA GLN A 68 -1.82 -9.05 -10.59
C GLN A 68 -2.68 -8.21 -11.55
N THR A 69 -3.87 -7.80 -11.13
CA THR A 69 -4.80 -7.03 -11.95
C THR A 69 -4.66 -5.55 -11.65
N HIS A 70 -4.23 -4.78 -12.64
CA HIS A 70 -4.14 -3.33 -12.52
C HIS A 70 -5.40 -2.67 -13.09
N PRO A 71 -6.05 -1.73 -12.37
CA PRO A 71 -7.28 -1.09 -12.82
C PRO A 71 -7.08 -0.18 -14.05
N THR A 72 -5.84 0.22 -14.31
CA THR A 72 -5.43 0.99 -15.47
C THR A 72 -3.94 0.76 -15.76
N ARG A 73 -3.50 1.09 -16.98
CA ARG A 73 -2.09 1.19 -17.37
C ARG A 73 -1.61 2.64 -17.47
N ASP A 74 -2.52 3.60 -17.36
CA ASP A 74 -2.21 5.02 -17.38
C ASP A 74 -1.84 5.50 -15.97
N ILE A 75 -0.60 5.95 -15.81
CA ILE A 75 -0.05 6.45 -14.55
C ILE A 75 -0.79 7.72 -14.09
N LEU A 76 -1.15 8.62 -15.00
CA LEU A 76 -1.85 9.86 -14.65
C LEU A 76 -3.26 9.57 -14.15
N ALA A 77 -3.96 8.64 -14.81
CA ALA A 77 -5.29 8.20 -14.35
C ALA A 77 -5.22 7.58 -12.95
N TYR A 78 -4.17 6.79 -12.68
CA TYR A 78 -3.92 6.20 -11.37
C TYR A 78 -3.59 7.25 -10.30
N GLU A 79 -2.73 8.23 -10.60
CA GLU A 79 -2.41 9.34 -9.70
C GLU A 79 -3.65 10.17 -9.35
N LEU A 80 -4.48 10.50 -10.35
CA LEU A 80 -5.75 11.20 -10.15
C LEU A 80 -6.70 10.40 -9.26
N PHE A 81 -6.82 9.09 -9.50
CA PHE A 81 -7.62 8.21 -8.66
C PHE A 81 -7.14 8.20 -7.20
N LEU A 82 -5.83 8.06 -6.97
CA LEU A 82 -5.26 8.06 -5.62
C LEU A 82 -5.53 9.38 -4.90
N ARG A 83 -5.37 10.51 -5.58
CA ARG A 83 -5.66 11.84 -5.04
C ARG A 83 -7.14 12.00 -4.69
N ALA A 84 -8.04 11.56 -5.58
CA ALA A 84 -9.47 11.59 -5.31
C ALA A 84 -9.84 10.71 -4.10
N ARG A 85 -9.25 9.51 -3.99
CA ARG A 85 -9.46 8.60 -2.85
C ARG A 85 -8.99 9.21 -1.54
N GLU A 86 -7.84 9.88 -1.52
CA GLU A 86 -7.34 10.58 -0.34
C GLU A 86 -8.29 11.70 0.11
N LEU A 87 -8.74 12.55 -0.84
CA LEU A 87 -9.72 13.60 -0.58
C LEU A 87 -11.04 13.05 -0.03
N PHE A 88 -11.51 11.92 -0.57
CA PHE A 88 -12.74 11.27 -0.11
C PHE A 88 -12.57 10.68 1.30
N HIS A 89 -11.43 10.03 1.58
CA HIS A 89 -11.13 9.49 2.90
C HIS A 89 -11.02 10.60 3.96
N TRP A 90 -10.49 11.78 3.60
CA TRP A 90 -10.45 12.95 4.47
C TRP A 90 -11.82 13.61 4.65
N ALA A 91 -12.64 13.67 3.60
CA ALA A 91 -14.01 14.20 3.71
C ALA A 91 -14.91 13.31 4.59
N GLY A 92 -14.71 11.99 4.58
CA GLY A 92 -15.47 11.05 5.41
C GLY A 92 -15.19 11.12 6.92
N SER A 93 -14.06 11.70 7.34
CA SER A 93 -13.67 11.82 8.75
C SER A 93 -14.01 13.18 9.39
N GLY A 94 -14.59 14.12 8.62
CA GLY A 94 -14.84 15.50 9.06
C GLY A 94 -16.30 15.95 9.16
N TYR A 95 -17.29 15.18 8.72
CA TYR A 95 -18.70 15.58 8.80
C TYR A 95 -19.43 14.87 9.95
N SER A 96 -19.17 15.33 11.18
CA SER A 96 -20.21 15.30 12.22
C SER A 96 -21.27 16.32 11.82
N TYR A 97 -22.42 15.86 11.32
CA TYR A 97 -23.63 16.68 11.31
C TYR A 97 -24.04 16.89 12.77
N ASP A 98 -23.45 17.90 13.40
CA ASP A 98 -23.99 18.47 14.62
C ASP A 98 -25.30 19.19 14.23
N LYS A 99 -26.42 18.48 14.33
CA LYS A 99 -27.72 19.14 14.47
C LYS A 99 -27.86 19.55 15.93
N GLY A 100 -27.19 20.64 16.27
CA GLY A 100 -27.47 21.41 17.46
C GLY A 100 -28.74 22.25 17.27
N ALA A 101 -29.65 22.09 18.23
CA ALA A 101 -30.84 22.90 18.57
C ALA A 101 -32.04 22.88 17.60
#